data_AF-A0A753XBK3-F1
#
_entry.id   AF-A0A753XBK3-F1
#
_cell.length_a   1.000
_cell.length_b   1.000
_cell.length_c   1.000
_cell.angle_alpha   90.00
_cell.angle_beta   90.00
_cell.angle_gamma   90.00
#
_symmetry.space_group_name_H-M   'P 1'
#
loop_
_entity.id
_entity.type
_entity.pdbx_description
1 polymer ?
#
loop_
_entity_poly.entity_id
_entity_poly.type
_entity_poly.pdbx_seq_one_letter_code
_entity_poly.pdbx_strand_id
1 'polypeptide(L)'
;MKTYRIKLPWPPSNNRYWRHSRGVHYISDWGKRYRREVIEIIQQQQLDLKITPRIRITILAAPPDNRKRDLDNLPKAVFDALTSAGFWLDDGQIDDMRIKRCQAIKGGMLVLVVTETCGNLPMITELLEAA
;
A
#
# COMPACT_ATOMS: atom_id res chain seq x y z
N MET A 1 -16.75 4.17 -12.04
CA MET A 1 -15.38 3.83 -11.58
C MET A 1 -15.49 2.85 -10.43
N LYS A 2 -14.80 1.72 -10.49
CA LYS A 2 -14.88 0.69 -9.45
C LYS A 2 -14.03 1.11 -8.24
N THR A 3 -14.48 0.75 -7.05
CA THR A 3 -13.77 1.01 -5.79
C THR A 3 -13.63 -0.27 -4.99
N TYR A 4 -12.43 -0.51 -4.49
CA TYR A 4 -12.03 -1.67 -3.72
C TYR A 4 -11.72 -1.24 -2.28
N ARG A 5 -12.09 -2.07 -1.31
CA ARG A 5 -11.77 -1.86 0.11
C ARG A 5 -11.06 -3.10 0.63
N ILE A 6 -9.78 -2.95 0.96
CA ILE A 6 -8.90 -4.06 1.35
C ILE A 6 -8.43 -3.83 2.77
N LYS A 7 -8.59 -4.83 3.64
CA LYS A 7 -8.02 -4.82 5.00
C LYS A 7 -6.73 -5.61 4.97
N LEU A 8 -5.63 -5.00 5.41
CA LEU A 8 -4.32 -5.64 5.49
C LEU A 8 -3.80 -5.58 6.94
N PRO A 9 -2.98 -6.56 7.34
CA PRO A 9 -2.24 -6.51 8.60
C PRO A 9 -1.25 -5.33 8.60
N TRP A 10 -0.80 -4.94 9.79
CA TRP A 10 0.27 -3.95 9.89
C TRP A 10 1.61 -4.52 9.39
N PRO A 11 2.31 -3.85 8.45
CA PRO A 11 3.55 -4.37 7.88
C PRO A 11 4.71 -4.36 8.89
N PRO A 12 5.74 -5.22 8.69
CA PRO A 12 7.00 -5.03 9.39
C PRO A 12 7.63 -3.70 8.96
N SER A 13 8.50 -3.12 9.80
CA SER A 13 9.21 -1.89 9.44
C SER A 13 10.05 -2.08 8.17
N ASN A 14 10.33 -1.01 7.43
CA ASN A 14 11.12 -1.08 6.20
C ASN A 14 12.48 -1.78 6.40
N ASN A 15 13.19 -1.46 7.49
CA ASN A 15 14.45 -2.10 7.84
C ASN A 15 14.32 -3.58 8.17
N ARG A 16 13.14 -4.02 8.61
CA ARG A 16 12.84 -5.43 8.86
C ARG A 16 12.37 -6.12 7.59
N TYR A 17 11.65 -5.43 6.72
CA TYR A 17 11.17 -5.95 5.43
C TYR A 17 12.34 -6.22 4.48
N TRP A 18 13.17 -5.20 4.25
CA TRP A 18 14.29 -5.22 3.33
C TRP A 18 15.61 -5.42 4.07
N ARG A 19 16.51 -6.19 3.48
CA ARG A 19 17.89 -6.38 3.95
C ARG A 19 18.86 -6.06 2.83
N HIS A 20 20.09 -5.82 3.22
CA HIS A 20 21.19 -5.58 2.31
C HIS A 20 22.36 -6.48 2.74
N SER A 21 22.93 -7.20 1.79
CA SER A 21 24.14 -8.01 2.02
C SER A 21 24.91 -8.12 0.72
N ARG A 22 26.24 -7.98 0.79
CA ARG A 22 27.15 -8.11 -0.36
C ARG A 22 26.74 -7.26 -1.58
N GLY A 23 26.25 -6.05 -1.36
CA GLY A 23 25.83 -5.13 -2.44
C GLY A 23 24.44 -5.39 -3.02
N VAL A 24 23.68 -6.36 -2.47
CA VAL A 24 22.37 -6.75 -2.99
C VAL A 24 21.28 -6.45 -1.96
N HIS A 25 20.21 -5.78 -2.41
CA HIS A 25 18.98 -5.63 -1.65
C HIS A 25 18.07 -6.84 -1.86
N TYR A 26 17.54 -7.39 -0.77
CA TYR A 26 16.65 -8.54 -0.82
C TYR A 26 15.56 -8.46 0.25
N ILE A 27 14.48 -9.21 0.03
CA ILE A 27 13.35 -9.31 0.97
C ILE A 27 13.72 -10.30 2.06
N SER A 28 13.63 -9.87 3.31
CA SER A 28 13.82 -10.75 4.47
C SER A 28 12.72 -11.80 4.60
N ASP A 29 12.92 -12.76 5.51
CA ASP A 29 11.86 -13.72 5.84
C ASP A 29 10.61 -13.06 6.45
N TRP A 30 10.78 -11.92 7.14
CA TRP A 30 9.65 -11.12 7.64
C TRP A 30 8.86 -10.47 6.49
N GLY A 31 9.57 -9.95 5.48
CA GLY A 31 8.94 -9.39 4.28
C GLY A 31 8.23 -10.48 3.47
N LYS A 32 8.86 -11.64 3.27
CA LYS A 32 8.25 -12.80 2.59
C LYS A 32 7.00 -13.30 3.31
N ARG A 33 7.02 -13.34 4.65
CA ARG A 33 5.86 -13.70 5.46
C ARG A 33 4.71 -12.71 5.26
N TYR A 34 4.98 -11.42 5.37
CA TYR A 34 3.97 -10.38 5.16
C TYR A 34 3.39 -10.46 3.74
N ARG A 35 4.24 -10.61 2.73
CA ARG A 35 3.82 -10.79 1.34
C ARG A 35 2.87 -11.98 1.17
N ARG A 36 3.19 -13.12 1.78
CA ARG A 36 2.34 -14.32 1.74
C ARG A 36 0.96 -14.06 2.36
N GLU A 37 0.93 -13.40 3.52
CA GLU A 37 -0.32 -13.05 4.20
C GLU A 37 -1.19 -12.11 3.34
N VAL A 38 -0.57 -11.12 2.67
CA VAL A 38 -1.29 -10.24 1.72
C VAL A 38 -1.80 -11.02 0.50
N ILE A 39 -1.00 -11.92 -0.08
CA ILE A 39 -1.42 -12.78 -1.19
C ILE A 39 -2.65 -13.59 -0.82
N GLU A 40 -2.63 -14.25 0.35
CA GLU A 40 -3.74 -15.04 0.86
C GLU A 40 -5.01 -14.18 1.02
N ILE A 41 -4.90 -12.98 1.59
CA ILE A 41 -6.02 -12.05 1.76
C ILE A 41 -6.62 -11.63 0.41
N ILE A 42 -5.77 -11.31 -0.57
CA ILE A 42 -6.19 -10.87 -1.90
C ILE A 42 -6.91 -12.01 -2.64
N GLN A 43 -6.35 -13.23 -2.61
CA GLN A 43 -6.95 -14.40 -3.23
C GLN A 43 -8.28 -14.80 -2.57
N GLN A 44 -8.35 -14.77 -1.24
CA GLN A 44 -9.60 -15.06 -0.50
C GLN A 44 -10.72 -14.08 -0.84
N GLN A 45 -10.37 -12.84 -1.17
CA GLN A 45 -11.33 -11.82 -1.59
C GLN A 45 -11.56 -11.80 -3.12
N GLN A 46 -10.93 -12.70 -3.88
CA GLN A 46 -10.96 -12.74 -5.34
C GLN A 46 -10.55 -11.39 -5.96
N LEU A 47 -9.51 -10.80 -5.38
CA LEU A 47 -8.98 -9.48 -5.76
C LEU A 47 -7.67 -9.57 -6.55
N ASP A 48 -7.22 -10.75 -6.95
CA ASP A 48 -6.07 -10.98 -7.86
C ASP A 48 -6.41 -10.62 -9.32
N LEU A 49 -7.00 -9.44 -9.50
CA LEU A 49 -7.65 -8.96 -10.73
C LEU A 49 -6.66 -8.45 -11.78
N LYS A 50 -5.42 -8.14 -11.38
CA LYS A 50 -4.42 -7.45 -12.21
C LYS A 50 -5.00 -6.21 -12.88
N ILE A 51 -5.62 -5.33 -12.09
CA ILE A 51 -6.24 -4.11 -12.62
C ILE A 51 -5.21 -3.30 -13.42
N THR A 52 -5.62 -2.78 -14.57
CA THR A 52 -4.78 -2.01 -15.51
C THR A 52 -5.05 -0.50 -15.54
N PRO A 53 -6.23 0.03 -15.14
CA PRO A 53 -6.45 1.48 -15.13
C PRO A 53 -5.52 2.23 -14.16
N ARG A 54 -5.45 3.56 -14.32
CA ARG A 54 -4.88 4.45 -13.28
C ARG A 54 -5.74 4.40 -12.02
N ILE A 55 -5.13 4.66 -10.86
CA ILE A 55 -5.81 4.55 -9.57
C ILE A 55 -5.50 5.71 -8.62
N ARG A 56 -6.45 5.99 -7.73
CA ARG A 56 -6.25 6.72 -6.49
C ARG A 56 -6.30 5.72 -5.33
N ILE A 57 -5.42 5.89 -4.35
CA ILE A 57 -5.40 5.08 -3.12
C ILE A 57 -5.43 5.96 -1.88
N THR A 58 -6.25 5.57 -0.89
CA THR A 58 -6.20 6.10 0.47
C THR A 58 -5.86 4.97 1.44
N ILE A 59 -4.81 5.16 2.22
CA ILE A 59 -4.35 4.25 3.28
C ILE A 59 -4.80 4.82 4.63
N LEU A 60 -5.74 4.15 5.28
CA LEU A 60 -6.12 4.44 6.67
C LEU A 60 -5.25 3.55 7.58
N ALA A 61 -4.39 4.17 8.38
CA ALA A 61 -3.35 3.48 9.12
C ALA A 61 -3.63 3.52 10.64
N ALA A 62 -4.10 2.40 11.19
CA ALA A 62 -4.29 2.19 12.63
C ALA A 62 -3.06 1.45 13.20
N PRO A 63 -2.13 2.14 13.88
CA PRO A 63 -0.88 1.52 14.33
C PRO A 63 -1.10 0.49 15.45
N PRO A 64 -0.16 -0.46 15.64
CA PRO A 64 -0.27 -1.50 16.65
C PRO A 64 -0.10 -1.00 18.09
N ASP A 65 0.52 0.17 18.25
CA ASP A 65 0.80 0.83 19.52
C ASP A 65 1.06 2.34 19.27
N ASN A 66 1.28 3.10 20.34
CA ASN A 66 1.48 4.55 20.28
C ASN A 66 2.94 4.98 20.00
N ARG A 67 3.85 4.08 19.62
CA ARG A 67 5.22 4.48 19.25
C ARG A 67 5.18 5.37 18.00
N LYS A 68 6.07 6.38 17.99
CA LYS A 68 6.28 7.24 16.82
C LYS A 68 6.72 6.39 15.63
N ARG A 69 6.01 6.55 14.50
CA ARG A 69 6.28 5.89 13.22
C ARG A 69 5.95 6.82 12.08
N ASP A 70 6.80 6.85 11.08
CA ASP A 70 6.58 7.62 9.87
C ASP A 70 5.61 6.87 8.94
N LEU A 71 4.65 7.61 8.37
CA LEU A 71 3.59 7.03 7.55
C LEU A 71 4.07 6.65 6.15
N ASP A 72 5.04 7.40 5.63
CA ASP A 72 5.71 7.20 4.34
C ASP A 72 6.40 5.84 4.22
N ASN A 73 6.74 5.20 5.34
CA ASN A 73 7.28 3.85 5.36
C ASN A 73 6.25 2.77 5.00
N LEU A 74 4.95 3.02 5.22
CA LEU A 74 3.90 2.02 5.02
C LEU A 74 3.70 1.64 3.55
N PRO A 75 3.58 2.59 2.59
CA PRO A 75 3.40 2.29 1.18
C PRO A 75 4.40 1.27 0.63
N LYS A 76 5.69 1.39 0.96
CA LYS A 76 6.74 0.56 0.36
C LYS A 76 6.50 -0.94 0.55
N ALA A 77 6.18 -1.38 1.76
CA ALA A 77 5.90 -2.78 2.05
C ALA A 77 4.53 -3.22 1.52
N VAL A 78 3.53 -2.33 1.57
CA VAL A 78 2.16 -2.61 1.12
C VAL A 78 2.12 -2.79 -0.40
N PHE A 79 2.77 -1.91 -1.15
CA PHE A 79 2.74 -1.89 -2.61
C PHE A 79 3.48 -3.08 -3.19
N ASP A 80 4.67 -3.38 -2.68
CA ASP A 80 5.43 -4.58 -3.03
C ASP A 80 4.60 -5.87 -2.83
N ALA A 81 3.84 -5.94 -1.72
CA ALA A 81 2.98 -7.07 -1.43
C ALA A 81 1.74 -7.14 -2.35
N LEU A 82 1.09 -6.00 -2.66
CA LEU A 82 -0.05 -5.94 -3.58
C LEU A 82 0.33 -6.27 -5.02
N THR A 83 1.49 -5.80 -5.49
CA THR A 83 2.05 -6.18 -6.80
C THR A 83 2.30 -7.68 -6.84
N SER A 84 2.93 -8.23 -5.79
CA SER A 84 3.17 -9.68 -5.70
C SER A 84 1.89 -10.51 -5.59
N ALA A 85 0.82 -9.94 -5.04
CA ALA A 85 -0.50 -10.56 -4.95
C ALA A 85 -1.32 -10.47 -6.24
N GLY A 86 -0.84 -9.74 -7.25
CA GLY A 86 -1.55 -9.59 -8.51
C GLY A 86 -2.82 -8.75 -8.39
N PHE A 87 -2.93 -7.87 -7.39
CA PHE A 87 -4.07 -6.96 -7.29
C PHE A 87 -4.11 -5.97 -8.47
N TRP A 88 -2.96 -5.35 -8.74
CA TRP A 88 -2.69 -4.48 -9.90
C TRP A 88 -1.48 -5.01 -10.68
N LEU A 89 -1.13 -4.37 -11.79
CA LEU A 89 0.10 -4.70 -12.52
C LEU A 89 1.33 -4.14 -11.81
N ASP A 90 1.29 -2.87 -11.42
CA ASP A 90 2.40 -2.16 -10.79
C ASP A 90 1.91 -0.95 -9.97
N ASP A 91 2.65 -0.56 -8.94
CA ASP A 91 2.30 0.60 -8.10
C ASP A 91 2.50 1.94 -8.83
N GLY A 92 3.23 1.95 -9.95
CA GLY A 92 3.29 3.05 -10.89
C GLY A 92 1.93 3.47 -11.46
N GLN A 93 0.87 2.66 -11.31
CA GLN A 93 -0.51 3.01 -11.67
C GLN A 93 -1.15 4.09 -10.77
N ILE A 94 -0.54 4.40 -9.62
CA ILE A 94 -1.09 5.33 -8.64
C ILE A 94 -0.82 6.79 -9.06
N ASP A 95 -1.90 7.57 -9.26
CA ASP A 95 -1.83 9.02 -9.55
C ASP A 95 -2.03 9.88 -8.30
N ASP A 96 -2.78 9.40 -7.32
CA ASP A 96 -3.10 10.11 -6.08
C ASP A 96 -3.04 9.14 -4.90
N MET A 97 -2.10 9.39 -3.99
CA MET A 97 -1.93 8.62 -2.77
C MET A 97 -2.17 9.51 -1.56
N ARG A 98 -3.04 9.03 -0.65
CA ARG A 98 -3.27 9.66 0.65
C ARG A 98 -3.00 8.67 1.76
N ILE A 99 -2.40 9.14 2.85
CA ILE A 99 -2.21 8.34 4.05
C ILE A 99 -2.78 9.12 5.23
N LYS A 100 -3.68 8.48 5.99
CA LYS A 100 -4.29 9.07 7.18
C LYS A 100 -3.96 8.22 8.39
N ARG A 101 -3.36 8.84 9.41
CA ARG A 101 -3.17 8.19 10.72
C ARG A 101 -4.51 8.06 11.45
N CYS A 102 -4.75 6.88 12.00
CA CYS A 102 -5.89 6.56 12.86
C CYS A 102 -5.42 6.28 14.28
N GLN A 103 -6.37 6.10 15.21
CA GLN A 103 -6.07 5.64 16.57
C GLN A 103 -5.45 4.24 16.55
N ALA A 104 -4.59 3.96 17.53
CA ALA A 104 -3.94 2.67 17.65
C ALA A 104 -4.94 1.56 17.99
N ILE A 105 -4.73 0.37 17.43
CA ILE A 105 -5.46 -0.85 17.78
C ILE A 105 -4.47 -1.97 18.04
N LYS A 106 -4.79 -2.91 18.94
CA LYS A 106 -3.90 -4.03 19.24
C LYS A 106 -3.63 -4.84 17.97
N GLY A 107 -2.34 -5.02 17.64
CA GLY A 107 -1.90 -5.74 16.43
C GLY A 107 -1.79 -4.88 15.17
N GLY A 108 -2.45 -3.72 15.14
CA GLY A 108 -2.42 -2.76 14.03
C GLY A 108 -3.17 -3.26 12.79
N MET A 109 -3.55 -2.33 11.93
CA MET A 109 -4.29 -2.63 10.69
C MET A 109 -4.15 -1.49 9.70
N LEU A 110 -4.18 -1.84 8.42
CA LEU A 110 -4.35 -0.91 7.33
C LEU A 110 -5.69 -1.18 6.64
N VAL A 111 -6.42 -0.11 6.32
CA VAL A 111 -7.57 -0.18 5.40
C VAL A 111 -7.23 0.63 4.17
N LEU A 112 -7.16 -0.05 3.02
CA LEU A 112 -6.92 0.55 1.74
C LEU A 112 -8.26 0.80 1.04
N VAL A 113 -8.44 2.01 0.54
CA VAL A 113 -9.54 2.36 -0.36
C VAL A 113 -8.91 2.71 -1.70
N VAL A 114 -9.12 1.85 -2.70
CA VAL A 114 -8.55 2.00 -4.05
C VAL A 114 -9.68 2.29 -5.02
N THR A 115 -9.56 3.36 -5.80
CA THR A 115 -10.58 3.74 -6.80
C THR A 115 -9.91 3.91 -8.15
N GLU A 116 -10.45 3.24 -9.16
CA GLU A 116 -10.04 3.42 -10.56
C GLU A 116 -10.33 4.84 -11.02
N THR A 117 -9.44 5.42 -11.84
CA THR A 117 -9.59 6.76 -12.42
C THR A 117 -9.51 6.70 -13.93
N CYS A 118 -9.90 7.79 -14.60
CA CYS A 118 -9.80 7.94 -16.05
C CYS A 118 -8.40 8.35 -16.54
N GLY A 119 -7.43 8.55 -15.63
CA GLY A 119 -6.04 8.91 -15.97
C GLY A 119 -5.78 10.34 -16.40
N ASN A 120 -6.77 11.24 -16.27
CA ASN A 120 -6.55 12.67 -16.50
C ASN A 120 -5.76 13.26 -15.33
N LEU A 121 -4.52 13.66 -15.58
CA LEU A 121 -3.66 14.34 -14.61
C LEU A 121 -3.90 15.85 -14.65
N PRO A 122 -4.01 16.52 -13.50
CA PRO A 122 -4.15 17.97 -13.45
C PRO A 122 -2.85 18.66 -13.88
N MET A 123 -2.95 19.85 -14.49
CA MET A 123 -1.77 20.68 -14.67
C MET A 123 -1.34 21.29 -13.33
N ILE A 124 -0.04 21.36 -13.07
CA ILE A 124 0.46 21.94 -11.82
C ILE A 124 0.04 23.41 -11.65
N THR A 125 -0.09 24.16 -12.75
CA THR A 125 -0.56 25.54 -12.76
C THR A 125 -2.00 25.68 -12.25
N GLU A 126 -2.89 24.78 -12.66
CA GLU A 126 -4.29 24.76 -12.20
C GLU A 126 -4.40 24.51 -10.70
N LEU A 127 -3.52 23.66 -10.15
CA LEU A 127 -3.50 23.36 -8.71
C LEU A 127 -2.96 24.51 -7.87
N LEU A 128 -2.01 25.30 -8.39
CA LEU A 128 -1.43 26.45 -7.70
C LEU A 128 -2.42 27.61 -7.59
N GLU A 129 -3.28 27.79 -8.59
CA GLU A 129 -4.32 28.83 -8.59
C GLU A 129 -5.49 28.51 -7.63
N ALA A 130 -5.67 27.24 -7.29
CA ALA A 130 -6.76 26.75 -6.45
C ALA A 130 -6.39 26.57 -4.95
N ALA A 131 -5.13 26.82 -4.58
CA ALA A 131 -4.58 26.61 -3.23
C ALA A 131 -4.56 27.90 -2.40
#